data_AF-A0A0H3PD51-F1
#
_entry.id   AF-A0A0H3PD51-F1
#
_cell.length_a   1.000
_cell.length_b   1.000
_cell.length_c   1.000
_cell.angle_alpha   90.00
_cell.angle_beta   90.00
_cell.angle_gamma   90.00
#
_symmetry.space_group_name_H-M   'P 1'
#
loop_
_entity.id
_entity.type
_entity.pdbx_description
1 polymer ?
#
loop_
_entity_poly.entity_id
_entity_poly.type
_entity_poly.pdbx_seq_one_letter_code
_entity_poly.pdbx_strand_id
1 'polypeptide(L)'
;MKKFLLPLLFLPIAFSVQAKQYTPEQLNSMVNSGNFPEQGPSSSESKYMDFKQCVLTAKTISDSIKDYYPTSVIADTAIAYIVKFWTNDGVTLITCSKLDNKMVMIQSSYK
;
A
#
# COMPACT_ATOMS: atom_id res chain seq x y z
N MET A 1 -51.96 23.04 31.24
CA MET A 1 -50.98 21.96 31.50
C MET A 1 -50.08 21.83 30.28
N LYS A 2 -48.85 22.37 30.36
CA LYS A 2 -47.93 22.51 29.22
C LYS A 2 -47.13 21.21 29.09
N LYS A 3 -47.43 20.39 28.08
CA LYS A 3 -46.73 19.12 27.83
C LYS A 3 -45.36 19.44 27.22
N PHE A 4 -44.29 19.19 27.98
CA PHE A 4 -42.92 19.28 27.48
C PHE A 4 -42.65 18.07 26.57
N LEU A 5 -42.48 18.32 25.28
CA LEU A 5 -41.94 17.35 24.33
C LEU A 5 -40.41 17.50 24.34
N LEU A 6 -39.72 16.50 24.88
CA LEU A 6 -38.26 16.39 24.83
C LEU A 6 -37.88 15.77 23.47
N PRO A 7 -37.09 16.44 22.61
CA PRO A 7 -36.66 15.83 21.36
C PRO A 7 -35.52 14.84 21.64
N LEU A 8 -35.72 13.57 21.29
CA LEU A 8 -34.70 12.53 21.31
C LEU A 8 -33.63 12.89 20.27
N LEU A 9 -32.46 13.32 20.74
CA LEU A 9 -31.32 13.67 19.91
C LEU A 9 -30.68 12.38 19.37
N PHE A 10 -31.04 11.98 18.15
CA PHE A 10 -30.34 10.91 17.44
C PHE A 10 -28.95 11.41 17.04
N LEU A 11 -27.91 11.02 17.80
CA LEU A 11 -26.53 11.17 17.37
C LEU A 11 -26.25 10.18 16.21
N PRO A 12 -25.77 10.64 15.05
CA PRO A 12 -25.31 9.74 14.01
C PRO A 12 -24.04 9.02 14.48
N ILE A 13 -24.11 7.70 14.62
CA ILE A 13 -22.93 6.86 14.85
C ILE A 13 -22.14 6.83 13.55
N ALA A 14 -21.05 7.58 13.48
CA ALA A 14 -20.10 7.50 12.38
C ALA A 14 -19.33 6.17 12.48
N PHE A 15 -19.69 5.19 11.65
CA PHE A 15 -18.92 3.95 11.52
C PHE A 15 -17.60 4.26 10.82
N SER A 16 -16.50 4.27 11.58
CA SER A 16 -15.15 4.32 11.00
C SER A 16 -14.78 2.91 10.53
N VAL A 17 -14.82 2.65 9.23
CA VAL A 17 -14.27 1.40 8.67
C VAL A 17 -12.75 1.50 8.79
N GLN A 18 -12.18 0.86 9.81
CA GLN A 18 -10.74 0.79 9.99
C GLN A 18 -10.17 -0.22 8.99
N ALA A 19 -9.20 0.19 8.19
CA ALA A 19 -8.51 -0.71 7.25
C ALA A 19 -7.90 -1.89 8.01
N LYS A 20 -8.01 -3.09 7.43
CA LYS A 20 -7.45 -4.30 8.03
C LYS A 20 -5.93 -4.18 8.11
N GLN A 21 -5.35 -4.72 9.18
CA GLN A 21 -3.91 -4.75 9.38
C GLN A 21 -3.41 -6.18 9.61
N TYR A 22 -2.16 -6.42 9.22
CA TYR A 22 -1.48 -7.70 9.42
C TYR A 22 -0.11 -7.48 10.06
N THR A 23 0.33 -8.45 10.86
CA THR A 23 1.70 -8.46 11.38
C THR A 23 2.71 -8.88 10.30
N PRO A 24 4.00 -8.54 10.47
CA PRO A 24 5.07 -9.03 9.61
C PRO A 24 5.03 -10.56 9.38
N GLU A 25 4.81 -11.35 10.43
CA GLU A 25 4.79 -12.81 10.36
C GLU A 25 3.60 -13.32 9.54
N GLN A 26 2.42 -12.73 9.74
CA GLN A 26 1.22 -13.05 8.97
C GLN A 26 1.43 -12.76 7.48
N LEU A 27 2.01 -11.59 7.16
CA LEU A 27 2.31 -11.18 5.79
C LEU A 27 3.31 -12.12 5.14
N ASN A 28 4.40 -12.46 5.82
CA ASN A 28 5.39 -13.42 5.32
C ASN A 28 4.74 -14.79 5.03
N SER A 29 3.93 -15.30 5.95
CA SER A 29 3.22 -16.57 5.75
C SER A 29 2.30 -16.53 4.51
N MET A 30 1.49 -15.47 4.39
CA MET A 30 0.53 -15.31 3.30
C MET A 30 1.20 -15.16 1.94
N VAL A 31 2.22 -14.30 1.84
CA VAL A 31 2.96 -14.07 0.59
C VAL A 31 3.70 -15.32 0.15
N ASN A 32 4.38 -16.02 1.07
CA ASN A 32 5.11 -17.24 0.76
C ASN A 32 4.20 -18.41 0.35
N SER A 33 2.95 -18.44 0.84
CA SER A 33 1.96 -19.44 0.43
C SER A 33 1.14 -19.03 -0.80
N GLY A 34 1.40 -17.85 -1.40
CA GLY A 34 0.62 -17.31 -2.52
C GLY A 34 -0.80 -16.84 -2.14
N ASN A 35 -1.15 -16.82 -0.86
CA ASN A 35 -2.45 -16.39 -0.35
C ASN A 35 -2.41 -14.89 -0.02
N PHE A 36 -2.27 -14.05 -1.04
CA PHE A 36 -2.11 -12.62 -0.85
C PHE A 36 -3.33 -11.99 -0.15
N PRO A 37 -3.12 -11.01 0.76
CA PRO A 37 -4.22 -10.28 1.35
C PRO A 37 -5.10 -9.57 0.31
N GLU A 38 -6.40 -9.55 0.57
CA GLU A 38 -7.34 -8.75 -0.23
C GLU A 38 -7.03 -7.26 -0.11
N GLN A 39 -7.04 -6.58 -1.25
CA GLN A 39 -6.68 -5.17 -1.37
C GLN A 39 -7.91 -4.30 -1.70
N GLY A 40 -7.87 -3.09 -1.14
CA GLY A 40 -8.75 -1.96 -1.34
C GLY A 40 -8.75 -1.42 -2.78
N PRO A 41 -9.47 -0.32 -3.02
CA PRO A 41 -9.13 0.59 -4.11
C PRO A 41 -7.65 0.99 -4.05
N SER A 42 -7.05 1.28 -5.20
CA SER A 42 -5.66 1.73 -5.29
C SER A 42 -5.58 3.21 -5.65
N SER A 43 -4.67 3.95 -5.01
CA SER A 43 -4.22 5.26 -5.46
C SER A 43 -2.94 5.12 -6.28
N SER A 44 -2.71 6.04 -7.20
CA SER A 44 -1.50 6.09 -8.03
C SER A 44 -0.94 7.51 -8.03
N GLU A 45 0.33 7.61 -7.69
CA GLU A 45 1.09 8.85 -7.78
C GLU A 45 2.27 8.63 -8.73
N SER A 46 2.66 9.69 -9.43
CA SER A 46 3.77 9.59 -10.34
C SER A 46 4.57 10.88 -10.40
N LYS A 47 5.88 10.73 -10.56
CA LYS A 47 6.81 11.85 -10.70
C LYS A 47 7.88 11.55 -11.72
N TYR A 48 8.42 12.60 -12.32
CA TYR A 48 9.60 12.51 -13.15
C TYR A 48 10.81 12.12 -12.30
N MET A 49 11.56 11.11 -12.73
CA MET A 49 12.77 10.63 -12.07
C MET A 49 13.60 9.81 -13.06
N ASP A 50 14.91 10.10 -13.14
CA ASP A 50 15.85 9.27 -13.92
C ASP A 50 15.76 7.80 -13.50
N PHE A 51 15.81 6.88 -14.47
CA PHE A 51 15.67 5.45 -14.23
C PHE A 51 16.63 4.90 -13.15
N LYS A 52 17.92 5.25 -13.21
CA LYS A 52 18.91 4.76 -12.23
C LYS A 52 18.60 5.30 -10.83
N GLN A 53 18.23 6.58 -10.75
CA GLN A 53 17.83 7.19 -9.48
C GLN A 53 16.56 6.56 -8.91
N CYS A 54 15.60 6.22 -9.78
CA CYS A 54 14.38 5.53 -9.38
C CYS A 54 14.68 4.14 -8.84
N VAL A 55 15.49 3.34 -9.56
CA VAL A 55 15.91 2.00 -9.12
C VAL A 55 16.61 2.09 -7.77
N LEU A 56 17.54 3.03 -7.60
CA LEU A 56 18.24 3.23 -6.33
C LEU A 56 17.25 3.57 -5.20
N THR A 57 16.32 4.49 -5.45
CA THR A 57 15.30 4.89 -4.47
C THR A 57 14.42 3.71 -4.06
N ALA A 58 13.95 2.92 -5.03
CA ALA A 58 13.11 1.76 -4.80
C ALA A 58 13.86 0.66 -4.02
N LYS A 59 15.14 0.43 -4.34
CA LYS A 59 16.00 -0.52 -3.60
C LYS A 59 16.26 -0.05 -2.18
N THR A 60 16.56 1.23 -1.95
CA THR A 60 16.72 1.77 -0.59
C THR A 60 15.48 1.56 0.28
N ILE A 61 14.28 1.81 -0.28
CA ILE A 61 13.02 1.55 0.43
C ILE A 61 12.88 0.05 0.72
N SER A 62 13.08 -0.81 -0.29
CA SER A 62 13.04 -2.25 -0.13
C SER A 62 13.98 -2.74 0.98
N ASP A 63 15.23 -2.29 0.95
CA ASP A 63 16.27 -2.69 1.88
C ASP A 63 15.97 -2.25 3.32
N SER A 64 15.28 -1.11 3.50
CA SER A 64 14.87 -0.65 4.85
C SER A 64 13.77 -1.49 5.50
N ILE A 65 13.02 -2.28 4.72
CA ILE A 65 11.85 -3.02 5.22
C ILE A 65 11.95 -4.53 5.05
N LYS A 66 12.82 -5.03 4.16
CA LYS A 66 12.86 -6.44 3.73
C LYS A 66 13.13 -7.45 4.85
N ASP A 67 13.75 -7.01 5.94
CA ASP A 67 14.05 -7.89 7.09
C ASP A 67 12.79 -8.19 7.92
N TYR A 68 11.74 -7.38 7.77
CA TYR A 68 10.48 -7.52 8.50
C TYR A 68 9.33 -7.89 7.55
N TYR A 69 9.22 -7.19 6.43
CA TYR A 69 8.10 -7.30 5.51
C TYR A 69 8.50 -8.01 4.23
N PRO A 70 7.61 -8.85 3.65
CA PRO A 70 7.92 -9.49 2.39
C PRO A 70 8.02 -8.44 1.28
N THR A 71 8.99 -8.64 0.41
CA THR A 71 9.26 -7.79 -0.75
C THR A 71 9.45 -8.70 -1.97
N SER A 72 9.04 -8.23 -3.14
CA SER A 72 9.15 -9.00 -4.37
C SER A 72 9.51 -8.10 -5.55
N VAL A 73 10.63 -8.40 -6.20
CA VAL A 73 10.98 -7.79 -7.48
C VAL A 73 10.22 -8.53 -8.58
N ILE A 74 9.28 -7.84 -9.22
CA ILE A 74 8.43 -8.37 -10.29
C ILE A 74 9.16 -8.29 -11.63
N ALA A 75 9.94 -7.22 -11.84
CA ALA A 75 10.77 -7.04 -13.02
C ALA A 75 12.05 -6.30 -12.66
N ASP A 76 13.18 -6.77 -13.17
CA ASP A 76 14.47 -6.06 -13.15
C ASP A 76 15.10 -6.19 -14.54
N THR A 77 14.97 -5.12 -15.34
CA THR A 77 15.38 -5.10 -16.74
C THR A 77 16.11 -3.80 -17.06
N ALA A 78 16.72 -3.72 -18.25
CA ALA A 78 17.40 -2.51 -18.71
C ALA A 78 16.48 -1.28 -18.93
N ILE A 79 15.15 -1.47 -18.95
CA ILE A 79 14.16 -0.41 -19.22
C ILE A 79 13.07 -0.26 -18.16
N ALA A 80 12.89 -1.25 -17.30
CA ALA A 80 11.87 -1.26 -16.27
C ALA A 80 12.35 -2.00 -15.02
N TYR A 81 12.07 -1.42 -13.86
CA TYR A 81 12.24 -2.05 -12.56
C TYR A 81 10.94 -1.92 -11.78
N ILE A 82 10.38 -3.04 -11.35
CA ILE A 82 9.09 -3.11 -10.66
C ILE A 82 9.28 -3.90 -9.39
N VAL A 83 8.95 -3.29 -8.25
CA VAL A 83 9.06 -3.91 -6.94
C VAL A 83 7.78 -3.70 -6.15
N LYS A 84 7.37 -4.75 -5.44
CA LYS A 84 6.17 -4.79 -4.62
C LYS A 84 6.54 -5.10 -3.17
N PHE A 85 5.87 -4.43 -2.25
CA PHE A 85 6.03 -4.59 -0.81
C PHE A 85 4.67 -4.75 -0.15
N TRP A 86 4.60 -5.56 0.90
CA TRP A 86 3.42 -5.71 1.73
C TRP A 86 3.77 -5.26 3.14
N THR A 87 3.25 -4.10 3.55
CA THR A 87 3.39 -3.56 4.91
C THR A 87 2.15 -3.89 5.73
N ASN A 88 2.15 -3.50 7.01
CA ASN A 88 1.09 -3.82 7.97
C ASN A 88 -0.29 -3.32 7.53
N ASP A 89 -0.38 -2.22 6.80
CA ASP A 89 -1.60 -1.50 6.46
C ASP A 89 -1.99 -1.61 4.98
N GLY A 90 -1.10 -2.13 4.13
CA GLY A 90 -1.38 -2.27 2.72
C GLY A 90 -0.22 -2.73 1.88
N VAL A 91 -0.37 -2.49 0.59
CA VAL A 91 0.57 -2.89 -0.45
C VAL A 91 1.06 -1.65 -1.18
N THR A 92 2.36 -1.58 -1.43
CA THR A 92 2.97 -0.56 -2.28
C THR A 92 3.66 -1.23 -3.47
N LEU A 93 3.39 -0.75 -4.67
CA LEU A 93 4.07 -1.12 -5.91
C LEU A 93 4.81 0.10 -6.43
N ILE A 94 6.12 -0.03 -6.66
CA ILE A 94 6.93 0.99 -7.31
C ILE A 94 7.33 0.48 -8.69
N THR A 95 7.05 1.28 -9.72
CA THR A 95 7.49 1.08 -11.09
C THR A 95 8.43 2.21 -11.49
N CYS A 96 9.65 1.85 -11.86
CA CYS A 96 10.62 2.72 -12.51
C CYS A 96 10.64 2.39 -13.99
N SER A 97 10.38 3.38 -14.84
CA SER A 97 10.43 3.21 -16.29
C SER A 97 11.44 4.16 -16.91
N LYS A 98 12.31 3.59 -17.76
CA LYS A 98 13.37 4.32 -18.47
C LYS A 98 12.83 5.06 -19.70
N LEU A 99 11.79 4.52 -20.33
CA LEU A 99 11.25 5.06 -21.57
C LEU A 99 10.60 6.44 -21.39
N ASP A 100 10.03 6.68 -20.21
CA ASP A 100 9.34 7.91 -19.84
C ASP A 100 10.01 8.67 -18.68
N ASN A 101 11.13 8.17 -18.15
CA ASN A 101 11.84 8.69 -16.97
C ASN A 101 10.87 8.97 -15.82
N LYS A 102 10.08 7.96 -15.46
CA LYS A 102 9.01 8.07 -14.49
C LYS A 102 9.14 7.06 -13.38
N MET A 103 8.89 7.55 -12.16
CA MET A 103 8.55 6.72 -11.01
C MET A 103 7.02 6.76 -10.86
N VAL A 104 6.39 5.60 -10.82
CA VAL A 104 4.98 5.43 -10.47
C VAL A 104 4.91 4.63 -9.17
N MET A 105 4.17 5.15 -8.19
CA MET A 105 3.88 4.48 -6.94
C MET A 105 2.39 4.22 -6.86
N ILE A 106 2.01 2.94 -6.69
CA ILE A 106 0.62 2.52 -6.49
C ILE A 106 0.51 2.00 -5.07
N GLN A 107 -0.50 2.48 -4.33
CA GLN A 107 -0.76 2.07 -2.95
C GLN A 107 -2.19 1.58 -2.80
N SER A 108 -2.38 0.56 -1.97
CA SER A 108 -3.70 0.06 -1.63
C SER A 108 -3.73 -0.49 -0.21
N SER A 109 -4.68 -0.02 0.61
CA SER A 109 -4.91 -0.57 1.95
C SER A 109 -5.61 -1.93 1.88
N TYR A 110 -5.48 -2.76 2.92
CA TYR A 110 -6.20 -4.03 2.97
C TYR A 110 -7.70 -3.88 3.27
N LYS A 111 -8.48 -4.85 2.81
CA LYS A 111 -9.91 -5.02 3.14
C LYS A 111 -10.11 -6.00 4.30
#